data_AF-M0IT24-F1
#
_entry.id   AF-M0IT24-F1
#
_cell.length_a   1.000
_cell.length_b   1.000
_cell.length_c   1.000
_cell.angle_alpha   90.00
_cell.angle_beta   90.00
_cell.angle_gamma   90.00
#
_symmetry.space_group_name_H-M   'P 1'
#
loop_
_entity.id
_entity.type
_entity.pdbx_description
1 polymer ?
#
loop_
_entity_poly.entity_id
_entity_poly.type
_entity_poly.pdbx_seq_one_letter_code
_entity_poly.pdbx_strand_id
1 'polypeptide(L)'
;MGGADTESPTAELTPTESVAAETTAAETTVTETTTTNQSASVTAVSGDVTVEVVEVVDGDTIKVVMPNGSRETIRLLGVDTPEVYGENTPDEFKGVPETDAGKRCLGEAGEDASAYAKSRLSGRTVELRYDEKAGKRGYYGRILAYVVVDGSEFNYDLITEGHARFYDSSFEERERYDRAEREARERGVGLWSCATEGGDGGSDNDDGLSVTVAADAPGNDNNNLNEETVTLENGGDSAIDLSGWTISDAAGSTYTFADGTELASGATITLHTGSGSDTATDVYWERAGAVWNNGGDTVTVRDATGSEVLTHTYD
;
A
#
# COMPACT_ATOMS: atom_id res chain seq x y z
N MET A 1 31.71 -26.32 -45.87
CA MET A 1 30.83 -26.32 -47.05
C MET A 1 29.40 -26.49 -46.55
N GLY A 2 28.55 -25.48 -46.75
CA GLY A 2 27.08 -25.47 -46.52
C GLY A 2 26.66 -25.48 -45.04
N GLY A 3 25.90 -24.54 -44.49
CA GLY A 3 24.95 -23.58 -45.07
C GLY A 3 23.50 -24.07 -44.85
N ALA A 4 22.67 -23.20 -44.28
CA ALA A 4 21.21 -23.23 -44.00
C ALA A 4 20.97 -23.07 -42.48
N ASP A 5 20.67 -21.88 -41.93
CA ASP A 5 19.65 -20.87 -42.28
C ASP A 5 18.29 -21.49 -42.58
N THR A 6 17.40 -21.43 -41.58
CA THR A 6 15.95 -21.53 -41.78
C THR A 6 15.26 -20.45 -40.95
N GLU A 7 14.77 -19.45 -41.68
CA GLU A 7 14.01 -18.31 -41.22
C GLU A 7 12.59 -18.70 -40.76
N SER A 8 12.09 -17.91 -39.82
CA SER A 8 10.74 -17.92 -39.28
C SER A 8 9.77 -17.24 -40.26
N PRO A 9 8.55 -17.76 -40.52
CA PRO A 9 7.62 -17.14 -41.46
C PRO A 9 6.81 -15.98 -40.85
N THR A 10 6.94 -14.81 -41.48
CA THR A 10 6.03 -13.66 -41.39
C THR A 10 4.68 -14.00 -42.01
N ALA A 11 3.58 -13.75 -41.28
CA ALA A 11 2.23 -13.82 -41.82
C ALA A 11 1.63 -12.40 -41.91
N GLU A 12 1.52 -11.92 -43.14
CA GLU A 12 0.82 -10.71 -43.54
C GLU A 12 -0.57 -11.11 -44.06
N LEU A 13 -1.65 -10.57 -43.49
CA LEU A 13 -3.00 -10.67 -44.06
C LEU A 13 -3.79 -9.37 -43.82
N THR A 14 -4.00 -8.63 -44.90
CA THR A 14 -5.16 -7.75 -45.15
C THR A 14 -5.68 -8.11 -46.55
N PRO A 15 -6.80 -7.57 -47.09
CA PRO A 15 -7.94 -6.85 -46.51
C PRO A 15 -9.29 -7.48 -46.96
N THR A 16 -10.44 -7.05 -46.43
CA THR A 16 -11.70 -7.10 -47.22
C THR A 16 -12.70 -6.02 -46.81
N GLU A 17 -12.92 -5.09 -47.75
CA GLU A 17 -14.05 -4.15 -47.83
C GLU A 17 -15.38 -4.88 -48.11
N SER A 18 -16.50 -4.37 -47.58
CA SER A 18 -17.82 -4.64 -48.16
C SER A 18 -18.81 -3.49 -47.95
N VAL A 19 -18.94 -2.69 -49.01
CA VAL A 19 -20.11 -2.12 -49.70
C VAL A 19 -21.36 -1.66 -48.90
N ALA A 20 -21.73 -0.42 -49.22
CA ALA A 20 -22.92 0.34 -48.83
C ALA A 20 -24.25 -0.14 -49.44
N ALA A 21 -25.35 0.24 -48.79
CA ALA A 21 -26.69 0.27 -49.40
C ALA A 21 -27.35 1.64 -49.16
N GLU A 22 -27.70 2.30 -50.25
CA GLU A 22 -28.54 3.50 -50.34
C GLU A 22 -30.00 3.20 -49.97
N THR A 23 -30.69 4.18 -49.38
CA THR A 23 -32.14 4.35 -49.53
C THR A 23 -32.49 5.83 -49.46
N THR A 24 -33.29 6.28 -50.44
CA THR A 24 -33.55 7.68 -50.77
C THR A 24 -34.95 8.13 -50.35
N ALA A 25 -34.98 9.33 -49.76
CA ALA A 25 -36.01 10.38 -49.73
C ALA A 25 -37.43 10.14 -49.18
N ALA A 26 -37.78 10.97 -48.19
CA ALA A 26 -39.03 11.73 -48.22
C ALA A 26 -38.79 13.13 -47.63
N GLU A 27 -39.03 14.13 -48.47
CA GLU A 27 -38.94 15.57 -48.24
C GLU A 27 -40.20 16.02 -47.47
N THR A 28 -40.02 16.72 -46.35
CA THR A 28 -41.10 17.44 -45.67
C THR A 28 -40.56 18.77 -45.18
N THR A 29 -41.06 19.82 -45.82
CA THR A 29 -40.83 21.23 -45.51
C THR A 29 -41.47 21.59 -44.17
N VAL A 30 -40.65 21.97 -43.20
CA VAL A 30 -41.11 22.59 -41.95
C VAL A 30 -40.40 23.93 -41.77
N THR A 31 -41.23 24.95 -41.64
CA THR A 31 -40.95 26.38 -41.53
C THR A 31 -40.05 26.70 -40.34
N GLU A 32 -38.98 27.48 -40.60
CA GLU A 32 -38.12 28.09 -39.59
C GLU A 32 -38.95 28.91 -38.59
N THR A 33 -38.94 28.50 -37.32
CA THR A 33 -39.32 29.37 -36.21
C THR A 33 -38.15 29.37 -35.24
N THR A 34 -37.37 30.45 -35.30
CA THR A 34 -36.25 30.76 -34.43
C THR A 34 -36.73 30.86 -32.98
N THR A 35 -36.68 29.74 -32.26
CA THR A 35 -36.81 29.73 -30.80
C THR A 35 -35.41 29.47 -30.25
N THR A 36 -34.79 30.55 -29.76
CA THR A 36 -33.60 30.52 -28.91
C THR A 36 -33.90 29.71 -27.65
N ASN A 37 -33.75 28.39 -27.71
CA ASN A 37 -33.56 27.58 -26.52
C ASN A 37 -32.07 27.62 -26.22
N GLN A 38 -31.73 28.45 -25.24
CA GLN A 38 -30.43 28.40 -24.59
C GLN A 38 -30.18 26.95 -24.19
N SER A 39 -29.24 26.34 -24.91
CA SER A 39 -28.44 25.24 -24.44
C SER A 39 -27.96 25.62 -23.04
N ALA A 40 -28.62 25.09 -22.02
CA ALA A 40 -27.96 24.86 -20.75
C ALA A 40 -26.89 23.81 -21.07
N SER A 41 -25.74 24.31 -21.51
CA SER A 41 -24.49 23.60 -21.48
C SER A 41 -24.30 23.22 -20.02
N VAL A 42 -24.71 22.00 -19.67
CA VAL A 42 -24.26 21.37 -18.45
C VAL A 42 -22.79 21.10 -18.72
N THR A 43 -21.96 22.09 -18.39
CA THR A 43 -20.54 21.92 -18.26
C THR A 43 -20.38 20.74 -17.32
N ALA A 44 -20.01 19.57 -17.87
CA ALA A 44 -19.52 18.47 -17.08
C ALA A 44 -18.26 18.99 -16.41
N VAL A 45 -18.43 19.50 -15.19
CA VAL A 45 -17.32 19.79 -14.31
C VAL A 45 -16.66 18.45 -14.08
N SER A 46 -15.37 18.38 -14.37
CA SER A 46 -14.45 17.32 -13.93
C SER A 46 -14.36 17.36 -12.41
N GLY A 47 -15.46 17.03 -11.76
CA GLY A 47 -15.72 17.30 -10.36
C GLY A 47 -16.36 16.10 -9.72
N ASP A 48 -16.13 16.02 -8.43
CA ASP A 48 -16.62 14.99 -7.55
C ASP A 48 -18.15 14.84 -7.66
N VAL A 49 -18.63 13.60 -7.52
CA VAL A 49 -20.03 13.26 -7.75
C VAL A 49 -20.68 12.81 -6.46
N THR A 50 -21.71 13.52 -6.03
CA THR A 50 -22.54 13.11 -4.89
C THR A 50 -23.47 11.95 -5.28
N VAL A 51 -23.48 10.89 -4.49
CA VAL A 51 -24.24 9.65 -4.72
C VAL A 51 -24.88 9.14 -3.44
N GLU A 52 -25.94 8.34 -3.56
CA GLU A 52 -26.55 7.62 -2.43
C GLU A 52 -25.97 6.20 -2.35
N VAL A 53 -25.46 5.81 -1.19
CA VAL A 53 -25.02 4.43 -0.93
C VAL A 53 -26.23 3.56 -0.61
N VAL A 54 -26.52 2.61 -1.49
CA VAL A 54 -27.69 1.70 -1.35
C VAL A 54 -27.30 0.33 -0.83
N GLU A 55 -26.03 -0.06 -0.92
CA GLU A 55 -25.51 -1.33 -0.42
C GLU A 55 -24.03 -1.20 -0.11
N VAL A 56 -23.60 -1.77 1.01
CA VAL A 56 -22.18 -2.04 1.31
C VAL A 56 -21.98 -3.54 1.13
N VAL A 57 -21.21 -3.92 0.12
CA VAL A 57 -20.99 -5.33 -0.26
C VAL A 57 -20.03 -5.98 0.73
N ASP A 58 -18.90 -5.31 0.94
CA ASP A 58 -17.80 -5.65 1.85
C ASP A 58 -17.08 -4.34 2.28
N GLY A 59 -15.87 -4.44 2.84
CA GLY A 59 -15.13 -3.30 3.37
C GLY A 59 -14.67 -2.28 2.31
N ASP A 60 -14.45 -2.70 1.06
CA ASP A 60 -13.92 -1.84 -0.02
C ASP A 60 -14.81 -1.74 -1.26
N THR A 61 -16.00 -2.34 -1.23
CA THR A 61 -16.94 -2.33 -2.35
C THR A 61 -18.33 -1.89 -1.91
N ILE A 62 -18.84 -0.86 -2.58
CA ILE A 62 -20.20 -0.32 -2.35
C ILE A 62 -21.00 -0.28 -3.65
N LYS A 63 -22.32 -0.30 -3.53
CA LYS A 63 -23.24 0.01 -4.65
C LYS A 63 -23.96 1.31 -4.38
N VAL A 64 -24.05 2.14 -5.41
CA VAL A 64 -24.59 3.48 -5.32
C VAL A 64 -25.65 3.75 -6.38
N VAL A 65 -26.47 4.77 -6.15
CA VAL A 65 -27.32 5.37 -7.18
C VAL A 65 -26.69 6.69 -7.62
N MET A 66 -26.36 6.76 -8.91
CA MET A 66 -25.78 7.95 -9.56
C MET A 66 -26.86 9.02 -9.79
N PRO A 67 -26.49 10.31 -10.00
CA PRO A 67 -27.45 11.39 -10.23
C PRO A 67 -28.40 11.17 -11.44
N ASN A 68 -27.97 10.39 -12.43
CA ASN A 68 -28.79 10.01 -13.59
C ASN A 68 -29.73 8.81 -13.31
N GLY A 69 -29.76 8.31 -12.07
CA GLY A 69 -30.57 7.17 -11.63
C GLY A 69 -29.95 5.79 -11.90
N SER A 70 -28.76 5.71 -12.53
CA SER A 70 -28.11 4.41 -12.76
C SER A 70 -27.56 3.83 -11.45
N ARG A 71 -27.59 2.51 -11.33
CA ARG A 71 -26.93 1.78 -10.25
C ARG A 71 -25.52 1.38 -10.68
N GLU A 72 -24.53 1.70 -9.87
CA GLU A 72 -23.12 1.41 -10.16
C GLU A 72 -22.47 0.74 -8.96
N THR A 73 -21.49 -0.11 -9.23
CA THR A 73 -20.60 -0.67 -8.21
C THR A 73 -19.32 0.14 -8.17
N ILE A 74 -18.96 0.63 -7.00
CA ILE A 74 -17.75 1.37 -6.72
C ILE A 74 -16.77 0.44 -6.01
N ARG A 75 -15.56 0.30 -6.55
CA ARG A 75 -14.41 -0.27 -5.85
C ARG A 75 -13.61 0.90 -5.29
N LEU A 76 -13.39 0.89 -3.99
CA LEU A 76 -12.63 1.94 -3.32
C LEU A 76 -11.18 1.88 -3.82
N LEU A 77 -10.70 3.02 -4.31
CA LEU A 77 -9.37 3.15 -4.86
C LEU A 77 -8.30 3.10 -3.75
N GLY A 78 -7.17 2.45 -4.04
CA GLY A 78 -5.99 2.42 -3.17
C GLY A 78 -6.05 1.47 -1.98
N VAL A 79 -7.18 0.79 -1.75
CA VAL A 79 -7.38 -0.10 -0.61
C VAL A 79 -7.83 -1.50 -1.04
N ASP A 80 -7.48 -2.49 -0.23
CA ASP A 80 -7.96 -3.86 -0.33
C ASP A 80 -8.23 -4.42 1.06
N THR A 81 -9.45 -4.87 1.29
CA THR A 81 -9.87 -5.43 2.59
C THR A 81 -9.78 -6.96 2.55
N PRO A 82 -9.55 -7.64 3.69
CA PRO A 82 -9.65 -9.09 3.73
C PRO A 82 -11.03 -9.57 3.25
N GLU A 83 -11.02 -10.63 2.45
CA GLU A 83 -12.21 -11.17 1.80
C GLU A 83 -13.16 -11.80 2.83
N VAL A 84 -14.42 -11.36 2.81
CA VAL A 84 -15.52 -11.95 3.60
C VAL A 84 -16.21 -13.10 2.86
N TYR A 85 -16.08 -13.14 1.54
CA TYR A 85 -16.69 -14.16 0.69
C TYR A 85 -15.62 -14.83 -0.17
N GLY A 86 -14.88 -15.77 0.40
CA GLY A 86 -13.83 -16.48 -0.34
C GLY A 86 -12.75 -17.01 0.58
N GLU A 87 -11.65 -17.43 -0.02
CA GLU A 87 -10.43 -17.74 0.71
C GLU A 87 -9.53 -16.50 0.73
N ASN A 88 -9.07 -16.12 1.93
CA ASN A 88 -8.03 -15.12 2.07
C ASN A 88 -6.66 -15.75 1.75
N THR A 89 -5.79 -14.94 1.14
CA THR A 89 -4.39 -15.29 0.85
C THR A 89 -3.49 -14.49 1.79
N PRO A 90 -2.98 -15.08 2.90
CA PRO A 90 -2.21 -14.33 3.89
C PRO A 90 -1.00 -13.56 3.34
N ASP A 91 -0.33 -14.06 2.31
CA ASP A 91 0.83 -13.41 1.69
C ASP A 91 0.51 -12.04 1.06
N GLU A 92 -0.77 -11.77 0.78
CA GLU A 92 -1.23 -10.45 0.35
C GLU A 92 -1.20 -9.41 1.49
N PHE A 93 -1.16 -9.86 2.75
CA PHE A 93 -1.20 -9.04 3.96
C PHE A 93 0.11 -9.21 4.73
N LYS A 94 0.99 -8.20 4.61
CA LYS A 94 2.34 -8.24 5.19
C LYS A 94 2.32 -8.66 6.67
N GLY A 95 3.02 -9.75 6.97
CA GLY A 95 3.20 -10.28 8.32
C GLY A 95 2.18 -11.28 8.81
N VAL A 96 1.12 -11.54 8.03
CA VAL A 96 0.17 -12.58 8.37
C VAL A 96 0.71 -13.96 7.96
N PRO A 97 0.78 -14.94 8.87
CA PRO A 97 1.35 -16.24 8.56
C PRO A 97 0.47 -17.07 7.62
N GLU A 98 1.10 -17.79 6.69
CA GLU A 98 0.49 -18.77 5.77
C GLU A 98 -0.02 -20.03 6.49
N THR A 99 -0.99 -19.85 7.37
CA THR A 99 -1.55 -20.87 8.24
C THR A 99 -3.06 -20.73 8.32
N ASP A 100 -3.76 -21.79 8.75
CA ASP A 100 -5.20 -21.72 9.01
C ASP A 100 -5.55 -20.66 10.08
N ALA A 101 -4.61 -20.35 11.00
CA ALA A 101 -4.82 -19.30 11.99
C ALA A 101 -4.78 -17.90 11.35
N GLY A 102 -3.78 -17.63 10.51
CA GLY A 102 -3.70 -16.37 9.75
C GLY A 102 -4.92 -16.18 8.84
N LYS A 103 -5.32 -17.22 8.11
CA LYS A 103 -6.52 -17.20 7.24
C LYS A 103 -7.81 -16.92 8.01
N ARG A 104 -8.00 -17.56 9.18
CA ARG A 104 -9.17 -17.29 10.03
C ARG A 104 -9.16 -15.87 10.58
N CYS A 105 -8.00 -15.38 11.03
CA CYS A 105 -7.86 -14.02 11.54
C CYS A 105 -8.20 -12.99 10.45
N LEU A 106 -7.71 -13.19 9.21
CA LEU A 106 -8.09 -12.35 8.08
C LEU A 106 -9.59 -12.39 7.79
N GLY A 107 -10.24 -13.56 7.91
CA GLY A 107 -11.69 -13.66 7.79
C GLY A 107 -12.43 -12.79 8.83
N GLU A 108 -12.01 -12.85 10.10
CA GLU A 108 -12.56 -12.01 11.18
C GLU A 108 -12.29 -10.51 10.91
N ALA A 109 -11.07 -10.15 10.48
CA ALA A 109 -10.71 -8.79 10.12
C ALA A 109 -11.52 -8.26 8.92
N GLY A 110 -11.85 -9.11 7.95
CA GLY A 110 -12.73 -8.77 6.83
C GLY A 110 -14.17 -8.49 7.28
N GLU A 111 -14.69 -9.26 8.24
CA GLU A 111 -15.99 -9.00 8.86
C GLU A 111 -16.00 -7.64 9.59
N ASP A 112 -14.93 -7.32 10.32
CA ASP A 112 -14.75 -6.04 11.01
C ASP A 112 -14.66 -4.86 10.02
N ALA A 113 -13.89 -5.00 8.93
CA ALA A 113 -13.80 -4.00 7.86
C ALA A 113 -15.18 -3.75 7.22
N SER A 114 -15.92 -4.83 6.95
CA SER A 114 -17.29 -4.76 6.41
C SER A 114 -18.27 -4.08 7.38
N ALA A 115 -18.14 -4.35 8.68
CA ALA A 115 -18.96 -3.71 9.72
C ALA A 115 -18.64 -2.21 9.83
N TYR A 116 -17.35 -1.84 9.77
CA TYR A 116 -16.91 -0.46 9.75
C TYR A 116 -17.49 0.30 8.55
N ALA A 117 -17.36 -0.25 7.34
CA ALA A 117 -17.94 0.32 6.13
C ALA A 117 -19.46 0.46 6.21
N LYS A 118 -20.16 -0.55 6.73
CA LYS A 118 -21.63 -0.47 6.93
C LYS A 118 -22.00 0.66 7.87
N SER A 119 -21.29 0.81 8.99
CA SER A 119 -21.57 1.87 9.99
C SER A 119 -21.34 3.28 9.45
N ARG A 120 -20.34 3.44 8.58
CA ARG A 120 -19.93 4.73 8.03
C ARG A 120 -20.68 5.11 6.76
N LEU A 121 -21.14 4.16 5.96
CA LEU A 121 -21.64 4.43 4.61
C LEU A 121 -23.11 4.05 4.36
N SER A 122 -23.67 3.07 5.07
CA SER A 122 -25.00 2.54 4.72
C SER A 122 -26.09 3.60 4.76
N GLY A 123 -26.79 3.78 3.63
CA GLY A 123 -27.88 4.75 3.49
C GLY A 123 -27.42 6.22 3.54
N ARG A 124 -26.12 6.49 3.53
CA ARG A 124 -25.58 7.84 3.51
C ARG A 124 -25.46 8.36 2.09
N THR A 125 -25.51 9.69 1.97
CA THR A 125 -25.08 10.40 0.78
C THR A 125 -23.60 10.71 0.90
N VAL A 126 -22.81 10.32 -0.08
CA VAL A 126 -21.35 10.46 -0.10
C VAL A 126 -20.90 11.12 -1.38
N GLU A 127 -19.68 11.62 -1.39
CA GLU A 127 -19.03 12.21 -2.56
C GLU A 127 -18.00 11.23 -3.12
N LEU A 128 -18.08 10.98 -4.43
CA LEU A 128 -17.10 10.19 -5.17
C LEU A 128 -16.08 11.14 -5.79
N ARG A 129 -14.84 11.08 -5.31
CA ARG A 129 -13.71 11.79 -5.89
C ARG A 129 -12.92 10.85 -6.79
N TYR A 130 -12.67 11.30 -8.02
CA TYR A 130 -11.95 10.50 -9.02
C TYR A 130 -10.47 10.86 -9.06
N ASP A 131 -9.64 9.88 -9.36
CA ASP A 131 -8.21 10.04 -9.58
C ASP A 131 -7.92 9.97 -11.08
N GLU A 132 -7.26 11.00 -11.63
CA GLU A 132 -6.97 11.06 -13.07
C GLU A 132 -6.02 9.95 -13.51
N LYS A 133 -5.07 9.56 -12.65
CA LYS A 133 -4.05 8.57 -12.95
C LYS A 133 -4.58 7.13 -12.87
N ALA A 134 -5.55 6.87 -11.99
CA ALA A 134 -6.24 5.58 -11.92
C ALA A 134 -7.21 5.35 -13.09
N GLY A 135 -7.73 6.44 -13.67
CA GLY A 135 -8.84 6.37 -14.59
C GLY A 135 -10.15 6.00 -13.88
N LYS A 136 -11.27 6.13 -14.60
CA LYS A 136 -12.61 6.07 -13.98
C LYS A 136 -13.11 4.66 -13.71
N ARG A 137 -12.68 3.65 -14.46
CA ARG A 137 -13.16 2.27 -14.32
C ARG A 137 -11.99 1.28 -14.33
N GLY A 138 -12.05 0.33 -13.40
CA GLY A 138 -11.11 -0.78 -13.33
C GLY A 138 -11.41 -1.87 -14.37
N TYR A 139 -10.55 -2.88 -14.40
CA TYR A 139 -10.60 -3.99 -15.36
C TYR A 139 -11.96 -4.70 -15.45
N TYR A 140 -12.64 -4.87 -14.31
CA TYR A 140 -13.95 -5.52 -14.22
C TYR A 140 -15.15 -4.57 -14.45
N GLY A 141 -14.90 -3.36 -14.96
CA GLY A 141 -15.93 -2.37 -15.22
C GLY A 141 -16.48 -1.65 -13.98
N ARG A 142 -15.98 -1.95 -12.78
CA ARG A 142 -16.30 -1.20 -11.54
C ARG A 142 -15.75 0.22 -11.63
N ILE A 143 -16.48 1.19 -11.09
CA ILE A 143 -15.97 2.57 -10.96
C ILE A 143 -14.90 2.58 -9.86
N LEU A 144 -13.79 3.29 -10.10
CA LEU A 144 -12.74 3.53 -9.12
C LEU A 144 -12.90 4.95 -8.57
N ALA A 145 -12.98 5.07 -7.25
CA ALA A 145 -13.10 6.37 -6.59
C ALA A 145 -12.61 6.35 -5.14
N TYR A 146 -12.24 7.52 -4.65
CA TYR A 146 -12.22 7.81 -3.22
C TYR A 146 -13.63 8.16 -2.77
N VAL A 147 -14.06 7.61 -1.64
CA VAL A 147 -15.35 7.92 -1.02
C VAL A 147 -15.14 8.94 0.09
N VAL A 148 -15.72 10.13 -0.06
CA VAL A 148 -15.70 11.19 0.94
C VAL A 148 -17.05 11.24 1.65
N VAL A 149 -17.03 11.09 2.98
CA VAL A 149 -18.22 11.10 3.84
C VAL A 149 -17.98 12.04 5.00
N ASP A 150 -18.90 12.98 5.23
CA ASP A 150 -18.80 14.00 6.28
C ASP A 150 -17.50 14.83 6.20
N GLY A 151 -16.94 14.99 5.00
CA GLY A 151 -15.69 15.72 4.76
C GLY A 151 -14.41 14.91 4.98
N SER A 152 -14.51 13.65 5.39
CA SER A 152 -13.39 12.73 5.56
C SER A 152 -13.35 11.69 4.45
N GLU A 153 -12.14 11.35 4.01
CA GLU A 153 -11.92 10.29 3.02
C GLU A 153 -11.95 8.92 3.68
N PHE A 154 -13.00 8.16 3.41
CA PHE A 154 -13.23 6.85 4.00
C PHE A 154 -12.17 5.82 3.57
N ASN A 155 -11.64 5.90 2.35
CA ASN A 155 -10.57 5.03 1.88
C ASN A 155 -9.31 5.17 2.74
N TYR A 156 -8.91 6.40 3.06
CA TYR A 156 -7.77 6.65 3.94
C TYR A 156 -8.06 6.18 5.37
N ASP A 157 -9.28 6.41 5.88
CA ASP A 157 -9.72 5.90 7.19
C ASP A 157 -9.58 4.36 7.29
N LEU A 158 -9.88 3.62 6.20
CA LEU A 158 -9.72 2.15 6.19
C LEU A 158 -8.27 1.72 6.44
N ILE A 159 -7.30 2.42 5.85
CA ILE A 159 -5.88 2.12 6.04
C ILE A 159 -5.45 2.50 7.46
N THR A 160 -5.74 3.72 7.90
CA THR A 160 -5.27 4.23 9.20
C THR A 160 -5.85 3.47 10.39
N GLU A 161 -7.06 2.93 10.27
CA GLU A 161 -7.68 2.10 11.32
C GLU A 161 -7.33 0.61 11.19
N GLY A 162 -6.53 0.22 10.17
CA GLY A 162 -6.08 -1.15 9.95
C GLY A 162 -7.18 -2.07 9.41
N HIS A 163 -8.19 -1.55 8.71
CA HIS A 163 -9.24 -2.35 8.08
C HIS A 163 -8.86 -2.83 6.68
N ALA A 164 -7.89 -2.19 6.03
CA ALA A 164 -7.43 -2.55 4.69
C ALA A 164 -5.90 -2.50 4.61
N ARG A 165 -5.36 -3.26 3.65
CA ARG A 165 -3.99 -3.09 3.15
C ARG A 165 -3.94 -2.02 2.05
N PHE A 166 -2.79 -1.41 1.85
CA PHE A 166 -2.51 -0.58 0.69
C PHE A 166 -2.52 -1.46 -0.56
N TYR A 167 -3.38 -1.10 -1.52
CA TYR A 167 -3.45 -1.81 -2.79
C TYR A 167 -2.60 -1.11 -3.85
N ASP A 168 -1.44 -1.71 -4.14
CA ASP A 168 -0.49 -1.21 -5.14
C ASP A 168 -1.14 -1.14 -6.53
N SER A 169 -1.62 0.06 -6.87
CA SER A 169 -2.27 0.38 -8.14
C SER A 169 -1.91 1.81 -8.55
N SER A 170 -2.13 2.16 -9.82
CA SER A 170 -1.76 3.48 -10.34
C SER A 170 -2.72 4.57 -9.86
N PHE A 171 -2.35 5.35 -8.85
CA PHE A 171 -3.07 6.56 -8.43
C PHE A 171 -2.09 7.63 -7.89
N GLU A 172 -2.59 8.82 -7.56
CA GLU A 172 -1.76 9.96 -7.16
C GLU A 172 -1.22 9.85 -5.72
N GLU A 173 -2.07 9.48 -4.76
CA GLU A 173 -1.76 9.52 -3.32
C GLU A 173 -1.07 8.24 -2.76
N ARG A 174 -0.36 7.48 -3.60
CA ARG A 174 0.23 6.18 -3.21
C ARG A 174 1.13 6.26 -1.99
N GLU A 175 2.07 7.19 -1.97
CA GLU A 175 3.03 7.37 -0.86
C GLU A 175 2.32 7.67 0.47
N ARG A 176 1.18 8.37 0.41
CA ARG A 176 0.37 8.67 1.58
C ARG A 176 -0.33 7.41 2.12
N TYR A 177 -0.80 6.54 1.24
CA TYR A 177 -1.46 5.28 1.63
C TYR A 177 -0.46 4.25 2.13
N ASP A 178 0.69 4.12 1.47
CA ASP A 178 1.77 3.23 1.90
C ASP A 178 2.25 3.59 3.32
N ARG A 179 2.53 4.88 3.58
CA ARG A 179 2.90 5.33 4.93
C ARG A 179 1.81 5.05 5.97
N ALA A 180 0.55 5.29 5.64
CA ALA A 180 -0.56 5.03 6.55
C ALA A 180 -0.70 3.54 6.88
N GLU A 181 -0.42 2.65 5.92
CA GLU A 181 -0.38 1.21 6.16
C GLU A 181 0.76 0.85 7.13
N ARG A 182 1.97 1.35 6.89
CA ARG A 182 3.12 1.09 7.79
C ARG A 182 2.83 1.54 9.22
N GLU A 183 2.31 2.75 9.40
CA GLU A 183 1.92 3.26 10.72
C GLU A 183 0.81 2.43 11.39
N ALA A 184 -0.10 1.84 10.61
CA ALA A 184 -1.13 0.94 11.13
C ALA A 184 -0.55 -0.43 11.53
N ARG A 185 0.41 -0.94 10.76
CA ARG A 185 1.17 -2.16 11.03
C ARG A 185 1.97 -2.04 12.32
N GLU A 186 2.74 -0.96 12.48
CA GLU A 186 3.55 -0.68 13.67
C GLU A 186 2.70 -0.60 14.96
N ARG A 187 1.46 -0.09 14.85
CA ARG A 187 0.53 -0.05 15.99
C ARG A 187 -0.21 -1.36 16.23
N GLY A 188 -0.10 -2.34 15.34
CA GLY A 188 -0.82 -3.61 15.42
C GLY A 188 -2.35 -3.45 15.44
N VAL A 189 -2.89 -2.43 14.77
CA VAL A 189 -4.34 -2.15 14.78
C VAL A 189 -5.10 -2.92 13.71
N GLY A 190 -6.35 -3.27 14.00
CA GLY A 190 -7.24 -3.94 13.05
C GLY A 190 -6.66 -5.28 12.55
N LEU A 191 -6.63 -5.45 11.23
CA LEU A 191 -6.09 -6.64 10.57
C LEU A 191 -4.62 -6.88 10.90
N TRP A 192 -3.87 -5.86 11.30
CA TRP A 192 -2.46 -6.00 11.65
C TRP A 192 -2.25 -6.73 12.98
N SER A 193 -3.31 -6.95 13.77
CA SER A 193 -3.28 -7.90 14.89
C SER A 193 -3.20 -9.36 14.43
N CYS A 194 -3.50 -9.64 13.16
CA CYS A 194 -3.28 -10.95 12.54
C CYS A 194 -1.83 -11.18 12.16
N ALA A 195 -1.02 -10.11 12.08
CA ALA A 195 0.41 -10.25 11.88
C ALA A 195 1.03 -10.80 13.17
N THR A 196 1.86 -11.82 13.03
CA THR A 196 2.74 -12.24 14.12
C THR A 196 4.00 -11.39 14.04
N GLU A 197 4.55 -10.97 15.19
CA GLU A 197 5.91 -10.43 15.21
C GLU A 197 6.81 -11.42 14.46
N GLY A 198 7.41 -10.94 13.36
CA GLY A 198 7.99 -11.79 12.31
C GLY A 198 7.49 -11.52 10.89
N GLY A 199 6.75 -10.44 10.61
CA GLY A 199 6.57 -10.05 9.21
C GLY A 199 6.25 -8.59 8.89
N ASP A 200 6.87 -7.68 9.64
CA ASP A 200 7.82 -6.80 8.95
C ASP A 200 9.19 -7.42 9.15
N GLY A 201 9.98 -7.55 8.07
CA GLY A 201 10.96 -8.62 7.86
C GLY A 201 12.16 -8.77 8.81
N GLY A 202 12.05 -8.60 10.13
CA GLY A 202 13.06 -9.06 11.07
C GLY A 202 13.38 -10.52 10.77
N SER A 203 14.51 -10.76 10.12
CA SER A 203 14.99 -12.12 9.91
C SER A 203 15.37 -12.61 11.31
N ASP A 204 14.74 -13.67 11.79
CA ASP A 204 15.12 -14.22 13.08
C ASP A 204 16.33 -15.13 12.84
N ASN A 205 17.40 -14.90 13.59
CA ASN A 205 18.40 -15.95 13.73
C ASN A 205 17.96 -16.95 14.79
N ASP A 206 18.49 -18.18 14.70
CA ASP A 206 18.20 -19.30 15.62
C ASP A 206 18.49 -18.97 17.10
N ASP A 207 19.16 -17.83 17.38
CA ASP A 207 19.50 -17.29 18.69
C ASP A 207 18.53 -16.20 19.21
N GLY A 208 17.47 -15.85 18.47
CA GLY A 208 16.41 -14.92 18.89
C GLY A 208 16.74 -13.43 18.73
N LEU A 209 17.73 -13.06 17.93
CA LEU A 209 18.00 -11.67 17.58
C LEU A 209 17.18 -11.26 16.35
N SER A 210 16.43 -10.18 16.45
CA SER A 210 15.65 -9.57 15.36
C SER A 210 16.06 -8.11 15.10
N VAL A 211 15.64 -7.58 13.95
CA VAL A 211 15.93 -6.19 13.54
C VAL A 211 14.70 -5.52 12.96
N THR A 212 14.51 -4.25 13.27
CA THR A 212 13.47 -3.38 12.71
C THR A 212 14.10 -2.09 12.19
N VAL A 213 13.59 -1.56 11.06
CA VAL A 213 14.15 -0.39 10.40
C VAL A 213 13.07 0.66 10.20
N ALA A 214 13.31 1.87 10.67
CA ALA A 214 12.54 3.05 10.31
C ALA A 214 13.37 3.87 9.30
N ALA A 215 13.12 3.68 8.01
CA ALA A 215 13.86 4.37 6.95
C ALA A 215 13.26 5.75 6.59
N ASP A 216 11.93 5.84 6.55
CA ASP A 216 11.22 7.05 6.12
C ASP A 216 11.00 8.02 7.28
N ALA A 217 11.99 8.86 7.55
CA ALA A 217 11.91 9.89 8.57
C ALA A 217 10.86 10.96 8.18
N PRO A 218 10.06 11.51 9.12
CA PRO A 218 9.06 12.52 8.79
C PRO A 218 9.66 13.72 8.05
N GLY A 219 9.24 13.99 6.82
CA GLY A 219 9.72 15.12 6.04
C GLY A 219 10.90 14.77 5.13
N ASN A 220 12.04 15.46 5.27
CA ASN A 220 13.25 15.12 4.51
C ASN A 220 14.25 14.48 5.47
N ASP A 221 14.63 13.23 5.19
CA ASP A 221 15.47 12.42 6.08
C ASP A 221 16.81 13.07 6.39
N ASN A 222 17.39 13.79 5.43
CA ASN A 222 18.64 14.52 5.66
C ASN A 222 18.51 15.65 6.71
N ASN A 223 17.29 16.07 7.04
CA ASN A 223 17.02 17.02 8.12
C ASN A 223 16.54 16.33 9.41
N ASN A 224 16.15 15.05 9.35
CA ASN A 224 15.53 14.31 10.45
C ASN A 224 16.23 12.95 10.68
N LEU A 225 17.55 12.95 10.62
CA LEU A 225 18.40 11.74 10.68
C LEU A 225 18.24 10.90 11.97
N ASN A 226 17.67 11.47 13.05
CA ASN A 226 17.42 10.70 14.26
C ASN A 226 16.10 9.90 14.23
N GLU A 227 15.23 10.18 13.25
CA GLU A 227 14.00 9.40 12.99
C GLU A 227 14.28 8.25 12.00
N GLU A 228 15.48 8.25 11.38
CA GLU A 228 16.00 7.16 10.56
C GLU A 228 16.76 6.19 11.48
N THR A 229 16.18 5.03 11.79
CA THR A 229 16.69 4.16 12.85
C THR A 229 16.74 2.68 12.49
N VAL A 230 17.66 1.96 13.14
CA VAL A 230 17.70 0.49 13.16
C VAL A 230 17.63 0.05 14.61
N THR A 231 16.61 -0.74 14.95
CA THR A 231 16.43 -1.31 16.29
C THR A 231 16.79 -2.79 16.27
N LEU A 232 17.67 -3.21 17.17
CA LEU A 232 17.93 -4.62 17.45
C LEU A 232 17.15 -5.03 18.70
N GLU A 233 16.51 -6.19 18.65
CA GLU A 233 15.84 -6.80 19.79
C GLU A 233 16.40 -8.19 20.06
N ASN A 234 16.67 -8.47 21.33
CA ASN A 234 17.10 -9.79 21.79
C ASN A 234 15.91 -10.54 22.41
N GLY A 235 15.21 -11.33 21.62
CA GLY A 235 14.15 -12.25 22.06
C GLY A 235 14.68 -13.56 22.67
N GLY A 236 16.00 -13.76 22.72
CA GLY A 236 16.62 -14.94 23.34
C GLY A 236 16.68 -14.86 24.87
N ASP A 237 17.01 -15.99 25.50
CA ASP A 237 17.06 -16.14 26.98
C ASP A 237 18.40 -15.70 27.61
N SER A 238 19.32 -15.12 26.83
CA SER A 238 20.68 -14.76 27.28
C SER A 238 21.12 -13.42 26.69
N ALA A 239 21.94 -12.67 27.43
CA ALA A 239 22.49 -11.40 26.94
C ALA A 239 23.45 -11.63 25.76
N ILE A 240 23.42 -10.70 24.80
CA ILE A 240 24.29 -10.69 23.61
C ILE A 240 25.34 -9.61 23.79
N ASP A 241 26.62 -9.98 23.69
CA ASP A 241 27.74 -9.03 23.66
C ASP A 241 27.88 -8.48 22.23
N LEU A 242 27.52 -7.21 22.06
CA LEU A 242 27.59 -6.50 20.78
C LEU A 242 28.95 -5.83 20.56
N SER A 243 29.92 -5.99 21.46
CA SER A 243 31.24 -5.34 21.33
C SER A 243 31.87 -5.66 19.97
N GLY A 244 32.13 -4.61 19.17
CA GLY A 244 32.74 -4.75 17.84
C GLY A 244 31.83 -5.32 16.75
N TRP A 245 30.56 -5.59 17.04
CA TRP A 245 29.58 -5.95 16.02
C TRP A 245 29.31 -4.77 15.09
N THR A 246 28.86 -5.05 13.88
CA THR A 246 28.59 -4.03 12.87
C THR A 246 27.18 -4.12 12.30
N ILE A 247 26.59 -2.97 12.01
CA ILE A 247 25.38 -2.84 11.20
C ILE A 247 25.77 -2.11 9.91
N SER A 248 25.36 -2.61 8.75
CA SER A 248 25.65 -1.98 7.45
C SER A 248 24.47 -1.97 6.48
N ASP A 249 24.39 -0.94 5.63
CA ASP A 249 23.49 -0.87 4.47
C ASP A 249 24.04 -1.67 3.27
N ALA A 250 23.26 -1.76 2.19
CA ALA A 250 23.71 -2.41 0.95
C ALA A 250 24.81 -1.61 0.22
N ALA A 251 24.97 -0.32 0.52
CA ALA A 251 25.97 0.57 -0.06
C ALA A 251 27.34 0.51 0.66
N GLY A 252 27.42 -0.18 1.81
CA GLY A 252 28.61 -0.36 2.62
C GLY A 252 28.83 0.69 3.73
N SER A 253 27.88 1.61 3.97
CA SER A 253 27.89 2.43 5.18
C SER A 253 27.85 1.50 6.38
N THR A 254 28.87 1.54 7.24
CA THR A 254 28.99 0.63 8.40
C THR A 254 29.07 1.38 9.74
N TYR A 255 28.23 1.00 10.70
CA TYR A 255 28.34 1.36 12.12
C TYR A 255 29.03 0.23 12.88
N THR A 256 29.77 0.56 13.94
CA THR A 256 30.41 -0.43 14.82
C THR A 256 30.09 -0.11 16.26
N PHE A 257 29.52 -1.08 16.98
CA PHE A 257 29.22 -0.95 18.40
C PHE A 257 30.50 -0.84 19.23
N ALA A 258 30.47 0.03 20.23
CA ALA A 258 31.60 0.25 21.13
C ALA A 258 31.84 -0.98 22.04
N ASP A 259 33.09 -1.15 22.48
CA ASP A 259 33.46 -2.17 23.45
C ASP A 259 32.62 -2.04 24.73
N GLY A 260 32.07 -3.16 25.20
CA GLY A 260 31.20 -3.23 26.38
C GLY A 260 29.72 -2.96 26.11
N THR A 261 29.30 -2.84 24.85
CA THR A 261 27.88 -2.78 24.49
C THR A 261 27.25 -4.15 24.68
N GLU A 262 26.22 -4.23 25.51
CA GLU A 262 25.52 -5.47 25.83
C GLU A 262 24.02 -5.29 25.62
N LEU A 263 23.40 -6.25 24.92
CA LEU A 263 21.96 -6.31 24.71
C LEU A 263 21.38 -7.43 25.57
N ALA A 264 20.76 -7.06 26.69
CA ALA A 264 20.15 -8.01 27.62
C ALA A 264 18.99 -8.80 26.98
N SER A 265 18.66 -9.95 27.55
CA SER A 265 17.48 -10.73 27.15
C SER A 265 16.19 -9.91 27.32
N GLY A 266 15.36 -9.91 26.28
CA GLY A 266 14.12 -9.13 26.17
C GLY A 266 14.32 -7.62 26.05
N ALA A 267 15.55 -7.15 25.77
CA ALA A 267 15.86 -5.74 25.63
C ALA A 267 16.06 -5.34 24.16
N THR A 268 15.98 -4.03 23.92
CA THR A 268 16.23 -3.41 22.62
C THR A 268 17.36 -2.38 22.69
N ILE A 269 18.05 -2.20 21.56
CA ILE A 269 18.98 -1.08 21.35
C ILE A 269 18.73 -0.47 19.97
N THR A 270 18.65 0.85 19.93
CA THR A 270 18.30 1.64 18.74
C THR A 270 19.51 2.40 18.24
N LEU A 271 19.89 2.17 17.00
CA LEU A 271 20.87 2.97 16.26
C LEU A 271 20.14 4.08 15.52
N HIS A 272 20.43 5.32 15.88
CA HIS A 272 20.00 6.52 15.16
C HIS A 272 21.07 6.91 14.13
N THR A 273 20.66 7.21 12.89
CA THR A 273 21.62 7.66 11.86
C THR A 273 22.27 8.99 12.23
N GLY A 274 21.54 9.91 12.83
CA GLY A 274 22.02 11.25 13.17
C GLY A 274 22.95 11.31 14.39
N SER A 275 22.82 12.39 15.15
CA SER A 275 23.74 12.72 16.26
C SER A 275 23.03 12.77 17.60
N GLY A 276 23.78 12.47 18.67
CA GLY A 276 23.23 12.44 20.01
C GLY A 276 24.26 12.12 21.08
N SER A 277 23.83 11.46 22.15
CA SER A 277 24.72 11.00 23.21
C SER A 277 24.31 9.59 23.57
N ASP A 278 25.22 8.65 23.35
CA ASP A 278 24.95 7.23 23.56
C ASP A 278 24.45 6.95 24.99
N THR A 279 23.44 6.09 25.06
CA THR A 279 22.89 5.50 26.28
C THR A 279 23.02 3.98 26.17
N ALA A 280 22.45 3.24 27.15
CA ALA A 280 22.41 1.78 27.06
C ALA A 280 21.43 1.27 25.97
N THR A 281 20.46 2.09 25.57
CA THR A 281 19.37 1.71 24.65
C THR A 281 19.38 2.50 23.35
N ASP A 282 20.16 3.57 23.27
CA ASP A 282 20.18 4.48 22.12
C ASP A 282 21.63 4.80 21.77
N VAL A 283 22.02 4.56 20.54
CA VAL A 283 23.36 4.87 20.03
C VAL A 283 23.26 5.69 18.75
N TYR A 284 24.26 6.53 18.51
CA TYR A 284 24.23 7.51 17.42
C TYR A 284 25.38 7.30 16.45
N TRP A 285 25.07 7.25 15.15
CA TRP A 285 26.07 7.03 14.09
C TRP A 285 26.84 8.30 13.73
N GLU A 286 26.38 9.47 14.18
CA GLU A 286 27.01 10.78 13.91
C GLU A 286 27.15 11.06 12.40
N ARG A 287 26.18 10.58 11.60
CA ARG A 287 26.14 10.85 10.16
C ARG A 287 25.57 12.23 9.89
N ALA A 288 25.96 12.79 8.74
CA ALA A 288 25.45 14.05 8.22
C ALA A 288 24.46 13.86 7.04
N GLY A 289 24.06 12.62 6.75
CA GLY A 289 23.15 12.29 5.67
C GLY A 289 22.54 10.90 5.86
N ALA A 290 21.37 10.72 5.27
CA ALA A 290 20.55 9.51 5.35
C ALA A 290 21.34 8.28 4.88
N VAL A 291 20.98 7.12 5.42
CA VAL A 291 21.62 5.83 5.14
C VAL A 291 20.60 4.84 4.58
N TRP A 292 19.44 4.76 5.22
CA TRP A 292 18.39 3.78 5.01
C TRP A 292 17.41 4.28 3.95
N ASN A 293 17.47 3.72 2.75
CA ASN A 293 16.67 4.21 1.62
C ASN A 293 15.17 3.93 1.79
N ASN A 294 14.29 4.94 1.63
CA ASN A 294 12.83 4.80 1.84
C ASN A 294 12.13 3.88 0.85
N GLY A 295 12.71 3.66 -0.33
CA GLY A 295 12.19 2.73 -1.36
C GLY A 295 12.86 1.36 -1.33
N GLY A 296 13.45 1.00 -0.18
CA GLY A 296 14.04 -0.29 0.09
C GLY A 296 15.56 -0.29 0.25
N ASP A 297 16.03 -1.06 1.21
CA ASP A 297 17.45 -1.28 1.50
C ASP A 297 17.67 -2.64 2.18
N THR A 298 18.92 -2.99 2.46
CA THR A 298 19.28 -4.19 3.20
C THR A 298 20.19 -3.85 4.37
N VAL A 299 19.72 -4.16 5.58
CA VAL A 299 20.50 -4.11 6.80
C VAL A 299 21.18 -5.45 7.02
N THR A 300 22.51 -5.42 7.17
CA THR A 300 23.32 -6.60 7.53
C THR A 300 23.96 -6.37 8.89
N VAL A 301 23.74 -7.29 9.84
CA VAL A 301 24.40 -7.34 11.14
C VAL A 301 25.47 -8.42 11.13
N ARG A 302 26.69 -8.07 11.54
CA ARG A 302 27.82 -9.00 11.66
C ARG A 302 28.38 -8.98 13.06
N ASP A 303 28.83 -10.13 13.53
CA ASP A 303 29.54 -10.25 14.79
C ASP A 303 30.95 -9.62 14.72
N ALA A 304 31.64 -9.58 15.86
CA ALA A 304 33.01 -9.05 15.96
C ALA A 304 34.05 -9.80 15.09
N THR A 305 33.73 -11.00 14.60
CA THR A 305 34.58 -11.78 13.69
C THR A 305 34.30 -11.48 12.21
N GLY A 306 33.23 -10.72 11.93
CA GLY A 306 32.72 -10.44 10.59
C GLY A 306 31.75 -11.49 10.05
N SER A 307 31.38 -12.48 10.86
CA SER A 307 30.38 -13.47 10.49
C SER A 307 29.01 -12.80 10.41
N GLU A 308 28.27 -13.07 9.34
CA GLU A 308 26.90 -12.59 9.23
C GLU A 308 26.05 -13.25 10.28
N VAL A 309 25.47 -12.44 11.14
CA VAL A 309 24.48 -12.88 12.11
C VAL A 309 23.14 -12.72 11.43
N LEU A 310 22.76 -11.50 11.05
CA LEU A 310 21.41 -11.17 10.59
C LEU A 310 21.44 -10.39 9.29
N THR A 311 20.51 -10.65 8.38
CA THR A 311 20.24 -9.79 7.22
C THR A 311 18.74 -9.55 7.10
N HIS A 312 18.35 -8.28 6.94
CA HIS A 312 16.96 -7.86 6.71
C HIS A 312 16.88 -6.93 5.51
N THR A 313 16.03 -7.28 4.54
CA THR A 313 15.69 -6.43 3.39
C THR A 313 14.26 -5.92 3.56
N TYR A 314 14.07 -4.63 3.30
CA TYR A 314 12.76 -3.99 3.22
C TYR A 314 12.63 -3.28 1.87
N ASP A 315 11.38 -3.03 1.44
CA ASP A 315 11.01 -2.47 0.14
C ASP A 315 10.14 -1.21 0.31
#